data_AF-W3XD65-F1
#
_entry.id   AF-W3XD65-F1
#
_cell.length_a   1.000
_cell.length_b   1.000
_cell.length_c   1.000
_cell.angle_alpha   90.00
_cell.angle_beta   90.00
_cell.angle_gamma   90.00
#
_symmetry.space_group_name_H-M   'P 1'
#
loop_
_entity.id
_entity.type
_entity.pdbx_description
1 polymer ?
#
loop_
_entity_poly.entity_id
_entity_poly.type
_entity_poly.pdbx_seq_one_letter_code
_entity_poly.pdbx_strand_id
1 'polypeptide(L)'
;MSSFKAILALGLMTTAQLVAGHGAIIKAVGDAGGSGSALGVDSSTPRDGTRRNPFQQDSTRFKGDQADTFGETVGAGNNDLETGTKAIMTESGDQLPQVSQGGELTMTLHQVNADGGGPYTCMMNSDGTGADWTDIQVTQSPPGQNSRFRDGAMTDFPMKAAIPADASCTGTVAGQDNVCLVRCQNAARAGPFGGVVPVQMANTTTPAQARRALAMAVKRSEEELLSMKKRASSFKDLSPEEIDELREDGEIE
;
A
#
# COMPACT_ATOMS: atom_id res chain seq x y z
N MET A 1 -13.19 -58.52 -41.89
CA MET A 1 -13.12 -57.13 -42.39
C MET A 1 -14.43 -56.47 -41.97
N SER A 2 -14.56 -55.44 -41.14
CA SER A 2 -13.64 -54.38 -40.74
C SER A 2 -14.01 -53.90 -39.32
N SER A 3 -13.00 -53.48 -38.58
CA SER A 3 -13.07 -52.90 -37.22
C SER A 3 -13.54 -51.44 -37.31
N PHE A 4 -14.58 -51.05 -36.56
CA PHE A 4 -14.85 -49.64 -36.28
C PHE A 4 -14.34 -49.30 -34.88
N LYS A 5 -13.28 -48.50 -34.88
CA LYS A 5 -12.53 -48.02 -33.73
C LYS A 5 -13.36 -46.99 -32.95
N ALA A 6 -13.43 -47.18 -31.63
CA ALA A 6 -13.89 -46.14 -30.71
C ALA A 6 -12.89 -44.97 -30.74
N ILE A 7 -13.38 -43.76 -31.02
CA ILE A 7 -12.61 -42.53 -30.82
C ILE A 7 -13.20 -41.86 -29.58
N LEU A 8 -12.54 -42.07 -28.44
CA LEU A 8 -12.79 -41.34 -27.21
C LEU A 8 -12.03 -40.00 -27.32
N ALA A 9 -12.73 -38.92 -27.68
CA ALA A 9 -12.16 -37.58 -27.65
C ALA A 9 -12.25 -37.04 -26.21
N LEU A 10 -11.18 -37.24 -25.43
CA LEU A 10 -11.01 -36.63 -24.11
C LEU A 10 -10.59 -35.17 -24.33
N GLY A 11 -11.55 -34.24 -24.23
CA GLY A 11 -11.27 -32.81 -24.32
C GLY A 11 -10.51 -32.31 -23.08
N LEU A 12 -9.28 -31.85 -23.27
CA LEU A 12 -8.50 -31.14 -22.25
C LEU A 12 -9.12 -29.75 -22.03
N MET A 13 -9.94 -29.60 -20.99
CA MET A 13 -10.32 -28.27 -20.49
C MET A 13 -9.15 -27.70 -19.68
N THR A 14 -8.26 -26.94 -20.34
CA THR A 14 -7.27 -26.12 -19.66
C THR A 14 -7.98 -24.97 -18.94
N THR A 15 -8.26 -25.15 -17.65
CA THR A 15 -8.71 -24.05 -16.79
C THR A 15 -7.52 -23.10 -16.58
N ALA A 16 -7.41 -22.06 -17.39
CA ALA A 16 -6.52 -20.95 -17.08
C ALA A 16 -6.96 -20.39 -15.72
N GLN A 17 -6.15 -20.60 -14.68
CA GLN A 17 -6.41 -20.00 -13.39
C GLN A 17 -6.30 -18.48 -13.58
N LEU A 18 -7.45 -17.81 -13.64
CA LEU A 18 -7.52 -16.35 -13.66
C LEU A 18 -7.02 -15.88 -12.30
N VAL A 19 -5.72 -15.61 -12.21
CA VAL A 19 -5.09 -14.94 -11.07
C VAL A 19 -5.63 -13.52 -11.03
N ALA A 20 -6.41 -13.22 -10.00
CA ALA A 20 -7.03 -11.92 -9.81
C ALA A 20 -6.65 -11.39 -8.42
N GLY A 21 -6.56 -10.07 -8.29
CA GLY A 21 -6.23 -9.37 -7.05
C GLY A 21 -7.27 -8.28 -6.85
N HIS A 22 -7.94 -8.27 -5.70
CA HIS A 22 -9.20 -7.51 -5.58
C HIS A 22 -9.22 -6.46 -4.48
N GLY A 23 -8.19 -6.41 -3.65
CA GLY A 23 -7.97 -5.33 -2.69
C GLY A 23 -6.48 -5.05 -2.53
N ALA A 24 -6.10 -3.78 -2.45
CA ALA A 24 -4.73 -3.32 -2.26
C ALA A 24 -4.68 -2.26 -1.15
N ILE A 25 -3.73 -2.38 -0.23
CA ILE A 25 -3.52 -1.37 0.83
C ILE A 25 -2.62 -0.28 0.26
N ILE A 26 -3.23 0.72 -0.36
CA ILE A 26 -2.53 1.75 -1.13
C ILE A 26 -1.93 2.87 -0.28
N LYS A 27 -2.36 2.97 0.98
CA LYS A 27 -1.81 3.92 1.94
C LYS A 27 -1.86 3.35 3.34
N ALA A 28 -0.84 3.64 4.13
CA ALA A 28 -0.76 3.35 5.55
C ALA A 28 -0.08 4.53 6.26
N VAL A 29 -0.59 4.91 7.43
CA VAL A 29 -0.10 6.00 8.28
C VAL A 29 -0.16 5.51 9.72
N GLY A 30 0.97 5.56 10.41
CA GLY A 30 1.01 5.22 11.83
C GLY A 30 0.59 6.41 12.70
N ASP A 31 0.17 6.13 13.92
CA ASP A 31 -0.29 7.14 14.88
C ASP A 31 0.79 8.15 15.28
N ALA A 32 2.07 7.79 15.14
CA ALA A 32 3.21 8.69 15.34
C ALA A 32 3.74 9.32 14.04
N GLY A 33 2.98 9.19 12.93
CA GLY A 33 3.30 9.78 11.63
C GLY A 33 3.95 8.79 10.66
N GLY A 34 4.69 9.33 9.68
CA GLY A 34 5.21 8.55 8.55
C GLY A 34 4.10 8.05 7.61
N SER A 35 4.49 7.54 6.46
CA SER A 35 3.53 6.98 5.50
C SER A 35 4.16 5.86 4.67
N GLY A 36 3.31 4.98 4.14
CA GLY A 36 3.72 3.89 3.27
C GLY A 36 2.52 3.29 2.57
N SER A 37 2.72 2.10 2.00
CA SER A 37 1.70 1.23 1.42
C SER A 37 2.04 -0.22 1.77
N ALA A 38 1.24 -1.19 1.30
CA ALA A 38 1.64 -2.59 1.39
C ALA A 38 2.73 -2.96 0.36
N LEU A 39 3.51 -4.00 0.67
CA LEU A 39 4.45 -4.61 -0.26
C LEU A 39 3.79 -4.93 -1.60
N GLY A 40 4.51 -4.64 -2.68
CA GLY A 40 4.08 -4.93 -4.04
C GLY A 40 3.13 -3.91 -4.65
N VAL A 41 2.59 -2.96 -3.87
CA VAL A 41 1.75 -1.87 -4.38
C VAL A 41 2.60 -0.94 -5.25
N ASP A 42 2.05 -0.57 -6.41
CA ASP A 42 2.64 0.35 -7.38
C ASP A 42 1.68 1.53 -7.59
N SER A 43 2.13 2.71 -7.19
CA SER A 43 1.36 3.95 -7.28
C SER A 43 0.95 4.35 -8.71
N SER A 44 1.61 3.79 -9.73
CA SER A 44 1.27 3.98 -11.14
C SER A 44 0.13 3.09 -11.64
N THR A 45 -0.29 2.08 -10.86
CA THR A 45 -1.40 1.19 -11.25
C THR A 45 -2.73 1.96 -11.27
N PRO A 46 -3.45 2.04 -12.41
CA PRO A 46 -4.73 2.73 -12.47
C PRO A 46 -5.77 2.08 -11.55
N ARG A 47 -6.63 2.89 -10.93
CA ARG A 47 -7.62 2.49 -9.91
C ARG A 47 -9.08 2.75 -10.31
N ASP A 48 -9.30 3.09 -11.57
CA ASP A 48 -10.56 3.50 -12.18
C ASP A 48 -11.24 2.36 -12.96
N GLY A 49 -10.84 1.10 -12.71
CA GLY A 49 -11.38 -0.05 -13.41
C GLY A 49 -11.35 -1.35 -12.60
N THR A 50 -12.11 -2.33 -13.07
CA THR A 50 -12.36 -3.62 -12.40
C THR A 50 -11.67 -4.81 -13.05
N ARG A 51 -11.15 -4.64 -14.27
CA ARG A 51 -10.51 -5.71 -15.04
C ARG A 51 -9.15 -6.08 -14.45
N ARG A 52 -8.69 -7.32 -14.68
CA ARG A 52 -7.38 -7.80 -14.23
C ARG A 52 -6.24 -6.88 -14.68
N ASN A 53 -6.21 -6.56 -15.97
CA ASN A 53 -5.20 -5.67 -16.54
C ASN A 53 -5.86 -4.33 -16.90
N PRO A 54 -5.27 -3.17 -16.52
CA PRO A 54 -4.10 -3.01 -15.64
C PRO A 54 -4.45 -2.96 -14.14
N PHE A 55 -5.73 -2.89 -13.77
CA PHE A 55 -6.17 -2.37 -12.46
C PHE A 55 -5.84 -3.21 -11.22
N GLN A 56 -5.43 -4.47 -11.40
CA GLN A 56 -5.18 -5.42 -10.32
C GLN A 56 -3.71 -5.86 -10.20
N GLN A 57 -2.81 -5.33 -11.03
CA GLN A 57 -1.47 -5.90 -11.20
C GLN A 57 -0.64 -5.91 -9.91
N ASP A 58 -0.87 -4.97 -9.02
CA ASP A 58 -0.10 -4.76 -7.79
C ASP A 58 -0.90 -5.16 -6.53
N SER A 59 -2.10 -5.73 -6.71
CA SER A 59 -2.91 -6.22 -5.61
C SER A 59 -2.33 -7.54 -5.10
N THR A 60 -1.94 -7.56 -3.83
CA THR A 60 -1.41 -8.76 -3.19
C THR A 60 -2.52 -9.77 -2.94
N ARG A 61 -2.22 -11.03 -3.24
CA ARG A 61 -2.98 -12.20 -2.80
C ARG A 61 -2.08 -13.11 -1.98
N PHE A 62 -2.64 -13.68 -0.91
CA PHE A 62 -1.93 -14.65 -0.08
C PHE A 62 -2.19 -16.08 -0.59
N LYS A 63 -1.48 -16.43 -1.67
CA LYS A 63 -1.50 -17.74 -2.33
C LYS A 63 -0.10 -18.08 -2.85
N GLY A 64 0.08 -19.32 -3.29
CA GLY A 64 1.36 -19.79 -3.81
C GLY A 64 2.39 -19.99 -2.71
N ASP A 65 3.66 -19.86 -3.07
CA ASP A 65 4.79 -20.18 -2.20
C ASP A 65 4.91 -19.23 -0.99
N GLN A 66 4.35 -18.02 -1.10
CA GLN A 66 4.35 -17.01 -0.05
C GLN A 66 2.97 -16.79 0.58
N ALA A 67 2.06 -17.78 0.50
CA ALA A 67 0.72 -17.68 1.08
C ALA A 67 0.75 -17.38 2.58
N ASP A 68 1.74 -17.91 3.31
CA ASP A 68 1.87 -17.75 4.76
C ASP A 68 2.83 -16.62 5.16
N THR A 69 3.47 -15.95 4.18
CA THR A 69 4.45 -14.87 4.42
C THR A 69 3.98 -13.55 3.80
N PHE A 70 4.63 -13.06 2.73
CA PHE A 70 4.41 -11.73 2.16
C PHE A 70 3.40 -11.71 1.01
N GLY A 71 2.95 -12.88 0.55
CA GLY A 71 2.06 -13.01 -0.60
C GLY A 71 2.73 -12.69 -1.95
N GLU A 72 1.92 -12.60 -2.98
CA GLU A 72 2.35 -12.28 -4.34
C GLU A 72 1.37 -11.31 -5.00
N THR A 73 1.87 -10.47 -5.88
CA THR A 73 1.04 -9.62 -6.75
C THR A 73 0.74 -10.32 -8.08
N VAL A 74 -0.33 -9.90 -8.73
CA VAL A 74 -0.76 -10.47 -10.02
C VAL A 74 0.25 -10.19 -11.15
N GLY A 75 0.94 -9.06 -11.08
CA GLY A 75 1.82 -8.54 -12.12
C GLY A 75 3.31 -8.77 -11.85
N ALA A 76 3.77 -8.60 -10.60
CA ALA A 76 5.19 -8.71 -10.24
C ALA A 76 5.55 -10.05 -9.56
N GLY A 77 4.57 -10.89 -9.22
CA GLY A 77 4.78 -12.17 -8.56
C GLY A 77 5.07 -12.01 -7.06
N ASN A 78 5.87 -12.93 -6.52
CA ASN A 78 6.22 -12.96 -5.09
C ASN A 78 6.72 -11.61 -4.58
N ASN A 79 6.16 -11.17 -3.44
CA ASN A 79 6.65 -9.97 -2.78
C ASN A 79 8.04 -10.23 -2.19
N ASP A 80 8.90 -9.22 -2.29
CA ASP A 80 10.23 -9.21 -1.66
C ASP A 80 10.24 -8.13 -0.58
N LEU A 81 10.54 -8.54 0.66
CA LEU A 81 10.45 -7.64 1.80
C LEU A 81 11.46 -6.49 1.70
N GLU A 82 12.72 -6.78 1.36
CA GLU A 82 13.79 -5.79 1.29
C GLU A 82 13.57 -4.79 0.15
N THR A 83 13.31 -5.29 -1.06
CA THR A 83 13.12 -4.48 -2.26
C THR A 83 11.79 -3.72 -2.18
N GLY A 84 10.72 -4.37 -1.74
CA GLY A 84 9.42 -3.76 -1.58
C GLY A 84 9.42 -2.65 -0.52
N THR A 85 10.06 -2.86 0.63
CA THR A 85 10.17 -1.81 1.65
C THR A 85 10.98 -0.61 1.15
N LYS A 86 12.07 -0.83 0.39
CA LYS A 86 12.83 0.26 -0.25
C LYS A 86 11.98 1.04 -1.26
N ALA A 87 11.16 0.35 -2.04
CA ALA A 87 10.24 1.00 -2.99
C ALA A 87 9.21 1.87 -2.24
N ILE A 88 8.56 1.33 -1.19
CA ILE A 88 7.62 2.07 -0.34
C ILE A 88 8.27 3.34 0.23
N MET A 89 9.47 3.22 0.77
CA MET A 89 10.22 4.35 1.32
C MET A 89 10.54 5.40 0.24
N THR A 90 10.93 4.97 -0.96
CA THR A 90 11.21 5.87 -2.08
C THR A 90 9.97 6.67 -2.48
N GLU A 91 8.80 6.04 -2.54
CA GLU A 91 7.54 6.71 -2.88
C GLU A 91 7.03 7.61 -1.76
N SER A 92 7.25 7.23 -0.50
CA SER A 92 6.61 7.85 0.67
C SER A 92 7.51 8.84 1.44
N GLY A 93 8.73 9.11 0.95
CA GLY A 93 9.63 10.10 1.54
C GLY A 93 10.56 9.58 2.64
N ASP A 94 11.09 8.37 2.46
CA ASP A 94 12.10 7.69 3.29
C ASP A 94 11.69 7.30 4.72
N GLN A 95 10.45 7.56 5.13
CA GLN A 95 9.98 7.25 6.49
C GLN A 95 8.77 6.32 6.46
N LEU A 96 8.97 5.08 6.93
CA LEU A 96 7.88 4.10 7.12
C LEU A 96 6.80 4.63 8.08
N PRO A 97 5.57 4.10 8.02
CA PRO A 97 4.55 4.35 9.04
C PRO A 97 5.12 4.12 10.45
N GLN A 98 5.05 5.14 11.30
CA GLN A 98 5.56 5.13 12.66
C GLN A 98 4.42 4.81 13.63
N VAL A 99 4.51 3.67 14.31
CA VAL A 99 3.46 3.20 15.22
C VAL A 99 3.94 3.21 16.67
N SER A 100 3.07 3.55 17.63
CA SER A 100 3.41 3.43 19.05
C SER A 100 2.78 2.18 19.70
N GLN A 101 3.35 1.75 20.82
CA GLN A 101 2.74 0.72 21.67
C GLN A 101 1.35 1.16 22.13
N GLY A 102 0.32 0.34 21.84
CA GLY A 102 -1.07 0.69 22.12
C GLY A 102 -1.68 1.71 21.15
N GLY A 103 -0.92 2.09 20.11
CA GLY A 103 -1.33 3.01 19.05
C GLY A 103 -2.21 2.35 17.99
N GLU A 104 -2.25 2.95 16.80
CA GLU A 104 -3.12 2.51 15.71
C GLU A 104 -2.43 2.72 14.35
N LEU A 105 -2.53 1.72 13.48
CA LEU A 105 -2.19 1.84 12.07
C LEU A 105 -3.46 2.16 11.28
N THR A 106 -3.50 3.34 10.65
CA THR A 106 -4.58 3.73 9.74
C THR A 106 -4.19 3.43 8.30
N MET A 107 -5.05 2.75 7.56
CA MET A 107 -4.83 2.29 6.20
C MET A 107 -5.96 2.72 5.27
N THR A 108 -5.63 2.89 3.99
CA THR A 108 -6.58 2.99 2.89
C THR A 108 -6.50 1.72 2.06
N LEU A 109 -7.58 0.95 2.05
CA LEU A 109 -7.75 -0.18 1.14
C LEU A 109 -8.48 0.29 -0.11
N HIS A 110 -7.84 0.17 -1.26
CA HIS A 110 -8.54 0.25 -2.54
C HIS A 110 -9.17 -1.09 -2.87
N GLN A 111 -10.50 -1.12 -2.96
CA GLN A 111 -11.24 -2.29 -3.41
C GLN A 111 -11.43 -2.23 -4.93
N VAL A 112 -10.80 -3.17 -5.66
CA VAL A 112 -10.91 -3.22 -7.13
C VAL A 112 -12.23 -3.85 -7.55
N ASN A 113 -12.58 -5.00 -6.97
CA ASN A 113 -13.78 -5.79 -7.31
C ASN A 113 -14.59 -6.16 -6.10
N ALA A 114 -15.78 -6.72 -6.33
CA ALA A 114 -16.68 -7.14 -5.27
C ALA A 114 -16.01 -8.00 -4.19
N ASP A 115 -15.12 -8.91 -4.54
CA ASP A 115 -14.43 -9.84 -3.64
C ASP A 115 -13.18 -9.26 -2.94
N GLY A 116 -12.92 -7.97 -3.13
CA GLY A 116 -12.01 -7.18 -2.28
C GLY A 116 -12.69 -6.53 -1.08
N GLY A 117 -13.99 -6.79 -0.87
CA GLY A 117 -14.71 -6.28 0.28
C GLY A 117 -14.27 -6.94 1.59
N GLY A 118 -14.81 -6.44 2.71
CA GLY A 118 -14.55 -6.95 4.04
C GLY A 118 -15.45 -8.12 4.49
N PRO A 119 -15.31 -8.55 5.75
CA PRO A 119 -14.36 -8.04 6.74
C PRO A 119 -12.92 -8.49 6.46
N TYR A 120 -11.98 -7.71 6.98
CA TYR A 120 -10.54 -7.99 7.02
C TYR A 120 -10.11 -8.40 8.43
N THR A 121 -9.13 -9.28 8.50
CA THR A 121 -8.36 -9.63 9.70
C THR A 121 -6.94 -9.13 9.53
N CYS A 122 -6.32 -8.67 10.62
CA CYS A 122 -4.93 -8.24 10.62
C CYS A 122 -4.11 -9.04 11.64
N MET A 123 -2.84 -9.23 11.34
CA MET A 123 -1.85 -9.91 12.17
C MET A 123 -0.51 -9.18 12.09
N MET A 124 0.29 -9.30 13.13
CA MET A 124 1.59 -8.65 13.26
C MET A 124 2.70 -9.69 13.39
N ASN A 125 3.80 -9.44 12.67
CA ASN A 125 5.08 -10.12 12.82
C ASN A 125 6.08 -9.14 13.45
N SER A 126 6.62 -9.51 14.62
CA SER A 126 7.44 -8.61 15.45
C SER A 126 8.91 -8.52 15.04
N ASP A 127 9.43 -9.56 14.40
CA ASP A 127 10.88 -9.69 14.11
C ASP A 127 11.24 -9.35 12.66
N GLY A 128 10.28 -8.96 11.84
CA GLY A 128 10.50 -8.61 10.44
C GLY A 128 10.79 -9.80 9.54
N THR A 129 10.67 -11.05 10.00
CA THR A 129 10.98 -12.24 9.19
C THR A 129 9.78 -12.74 8.37
N GLY A 130 8.56 -12.38 8.80
CA GLY A 130 7.32 -12.90 8.23
C GLY A 130 7.06 -14.39 8.50
N ALA A 131 7.81 -15.02 9.42
CA ALA A 131 7.64 -16.43 9.76
C ALA A 131 6.50 -16.67 10.75
N ASP A 132 6.39 -15.82 11.77
CA ASP A 132 5.39 -15.93 12.84
C ASP A 132 4.47 -14.71 12.86
N TRP A 133 3.17 -14.96 12.92
CA TRP A 133 2.12 -13.92 12.90
C TRP A 133 1.20 -14.06 14.10
N THR A 134 0.93 -12.95 14.78
CA THR A 134 -0.02 -12.87 15.89
C THR A 134 -1.19 -11.98 15.50
N ASP A 135 -2.42 -12.45 15.69
CA ASP A 135 -3.61 -11.65 15.40
C ASP A 135 -3.62 -10.35 16.20
N ILE A 136 -3.99 -9.25 15.53
CA ILE A 136 -4.20 -7.95 16.13
C ILE A 136 -5.63 -7.46 15.87
N GLN A 137 -6.15 -6.60 16.74
CA GLN A 137 -7.52 -6.13 16.62
C GLN A 137 -7.68 -5.20 15.40
N VAL A 138 -8.64 -5.51 14.54
CA VAL A 138 -9.12 -4.60 13.49
C VAL A 138 -10.21 -3.71 14.10
N THR A 139 -9.91 -2.43 14.29
CA THR A 139 -10.82 -1.44 14.90
C THR A 139 -11.77 -0.83 13.88
N GLN A 140 -11.39 -0.83 12.60
CA GLN A 140 -12.25 -0.45 11.48
C GLN A 140 -11.93 -1.34 10.28
N SER A 141 -12.96 -1.93 9.68
CA SER A 141 -12.83 -2.78 8.51
C SER A 141 -13.63 -2.21 7.33
N PRO A 142 -13.17 -2.39 6.08
CA PRO A 142 -13.97 -2.09 4.90
C PRO A 142 -15.32 -2.82 4.92
N PRO A 143 -16.37 -2.23 4.32
CA PRO A 143 -17.69 -2.84 4.27
C PRO A 143 -17.67 -4.15 3.47
N GLY A 144 -18.63 -5.03 3.78
CA GLY A 144 -18.83 -6.28 3.06
C GLY A 144 -19.24 -7.43 3.96
N GLN A 145 -19.61 -8.53 3.33
CA GLN A 145 -19.91 -9.78 4.00
C GLN A 145 -19.22 -10.92 3.26
N ASN A 146 -18.53 -11.80 3.98
CA ASN A 146 -17.78 -12.91 3.38
C ASN A 146 -16.83 -12.44 2.26
N SER A 147 -16.12 -11.33 2.53
CA SER A 147 -15.20 -10.67 1.60
C SER A 147 -15.85 -10.07 0.37
N ARG A 148 -17.18 -9.87 0.38
CA ARG A 148 -17.93 -9.39 -0.78
C ARG A 148 -18.65 -8.09 -0.50
N PHE A 149 -18.43 -7.11 -1.36
CA PHE A 149 -19.15 -5.84 -1.38
C PHE A 149 -19.22 -5.28 -2.82
N ARG A 150 -20.28 -5.58 -3.57
CA ARG A 150 -20.36 -5.21 -4.99
C ARG A 150 -20.35 -3.70 -5.23
N ASP A 151 -20.98 -2.95 -4.34
CA ASP A 151 -21.15 -1.50 -4.48
C ASP A 151 -19.87 -0.71 -4.17
N GLY A 152 -18.83 -1.38 -3.63
CA GLY A 152 -17.53 -0.78 -3.34
C GLY A 152 -16.46 -1.04 -4.40
N ALA A 153 -16.83 -1.49 -5.60
CA ALA A 153 -15.86 -1.64 -6.68
C ALA A 153 -15.23 -0.28 -7.05
N MET A 154 -13.92 -0.27 -7.32
CA MET A 154 -13.12 0.92 -7.63
C MET A 154 -13.22 2.01 -6.56
N THR A 155 -13.30 1.62 -5.28
CA THR A 155 -13.52 2.55 -4.17
C THR A 155 -12.48 2.35 -3.07
N ASP A 156 -12.04 3.47 -2.49
CA ASP A 156 -11.16 3.48 -1.33
C ASP A 156 -11.97 3.41 -0.04
N PHE A 157 -11.57 2.51 0.86
CA PHE A 157 -12.16 2.36 2.18
C PHE A 157 -11.12 2.52 3.29
N PRO A 158 -11.48 3.18 4.39
CA PRO A 158 -10.63 3.20 5.57
C PRO A 158 -10.59 1.81 6.23
N MET A 159 -9.40 1.43 6.69
CA MET A 159 -9.16 0.26 7.52
C MET A 159 -8.21 0.65 8.65
N LYS A 160 -8.43 0.13 9.85
CA LYS A 160 -7.61 0.43 11.02
C LYS A 160 -7.28 -0.83 11.81
N ALA A 161 -6.05 -0.94 12.24
CA ALA A 161 -5.57 -2.01 13.09
C ALA A 161 -4.91 -1.44 14.34
N ALA A 162 -5.34 -1.91 15.52
CA ALA A 162 -4.74 -1.53 16.78
C ALA A 162 -3.39 -2.22 16.96
N ILE A 163 -2.41 -1.45 17.41
CA ILE A 163 -1.07 -1.94 17.73
C ILE A 163 -1.11 -2.41 19.19
N PRO A 164 -0.71 -3.65 19.50
CA PRO A 164 -0.73 -4.14 20.88
C PRO A 164 0.07 -3.23 21.83
N ALA A 165 -0.39 -3.08 23.08
CA ALA A 165 0.29 -2.28 24.10
C ALA A 165 1.66 -2.84 24.50
N ASP A 166 1.85 -4.15 24.32
CA ASP A 166 3.08 -4.89 24.55
C ASP A 166 3.87 -5.16 23.26
N ALA A 167 3.48 -4.55 22.14
CA ALA A 167 4.15 -4.74 20.85
C ALA A 167 5.63 -4.34 20.94
N SER A 168 6.50 -5.21 20.42
CA SER A 168 7.92 -4.93 20.24
C SER A 168 8.30 -5.26 18.80
N CYS A 169 9.01 -4.35 18.16
CA CYS A 169 9.55 -4.54 16.82
C CYS A 169 11.06 -4.70 16.90
N THR A 170 11.57 -5.83 16.43
CA THR A 170 13.01 -6.16 16.46
C THR A 170 13.58 -6.39 15.08
N GLY A 171 12.77 -6.31 14.03
CA GLY A 171 13.23 -6.51 12.67
C GLY A 171 14.12 -5.37 12.18
N THR A 172 15.05 -5.74 11.30
CA THR A 172 15.79 -4.80 10.46
C THR A 172 15.43 -5.10 9.01
N VAL A 173 14.83 -4.12 8.33
CA VAL A 173 14.37 -4.25 6.94
C VAL A 173 14.75 -2.99 6.17
N ALA A 174 15.32 -3.13 4.98
CA ALA A 174 15.69 -1.98 4.14
C ALA A 174 16.58 -0.95 4.85
N GLY A 175 17.40 -1.41 5.80
CA GLY A 175 18.25 -0.56 6.63
C GLY A 175 17.50 0.27 7.68
N GLN A 176 16.22 -0.02 7.94
CA GLN A 176 15.45 0.51 9.05
C GLN A 176 15.41 -0.53 10.18
N ASP A 177 15.76 -0.10 11.39
CA ASP A 177 15.66 -0.91 12.60
C ASP A 177 14.29 -0.74 13.28
N ASN A 178 13.94 -1.70 14.13
CA ASN A 178 12.68 -1.72 14.89
C ASN A 178 11.46 -1.78 13.97
N VAL A 179 11.56 -2.59 12.92
CA VAL A 179 10.49 -2.84 11.96
C VAL A 179 9.65 -4.04 12.41
N CYS A 180 8.33 -3.86 12.42
CA CYS A 180 7.35 -4.93 12.42
C CYS A 180 6.68 -5.00 11.04
N LEU A 181 6.01 -6.12 10.77
CA LEU A 181 5.17 -6.26 9.59
C LEU A 181 3.72 -6.40 10.04
N VAL A 182 2.81 -5.62 9.44
CA VAL A 182 1.37 -5.76 9.66
C VAL A 182 0.74 -6.31 8.40
N ARG A 183 0.29 -7.56 8.48
CA ARG A 183 -0.43 -8.24 7.40
C ARG A 183 -1.92 -8.08 7.64
N CYS A 184 -2.64 -7.55 6.66
CA CYS A 184 -4.10 -7.50 6.67
C CYS A 184 -4.65 -8.20 5.44
N GLN A 185 -5.66 -9.04 5.63
CA GLN A 185 -6.28 -9.81 4.55
C GLN A 185 -7.77 -10.07 4.79
N ASN A 186 -8.53 -10.21 3.72
CA ASN A 186 -9.89 -10.74 3.79
C ASN A 186 -9.91 -12.27 3.65
N ALA A 187 -11.09 -12.89 3.75
CA ALA A 187 -11.29 -14.35 3.64
C ALA A 187 -11.68 -14.83 2.22
N ALA A 188 -11.36 -14.07 1.16
CA ALA A 188 -11.77 -14.42 -0.20
C ALA A 188 -11.11 -15.72 -0.69
N ARG A 189 -11.91 -16.66 -1.21
CA ARG A 189 -11.40 -17.96 -1.70
C ARG A 189 -10.52 -17.86 -2.95
N ALA A 190 -10.74 -16.82 -3.77
CA ALA A 190 -9.92 -16.54 -4.95
C ALA A 190 -8.46 -16.24 -4.57
N GLY A 191 -8.26 -15.82 -3.32
CA GLY A 191 -7.00 -15.54 -2.63
C GLY A 191 -7.36 -14.53 -1.55
N PRO A 192 -7.02 -14.75 -0.27
CA PRO A 192 -7.10 -13.67 0.70
C PRO A 192 -6.38 -12.44 0.11
N PHE A 193 -7.09 -11.32 -0.01
CA PHE A 193 -6.58 -10.10 -0.61
C PHE A 193 -6.28 -9.06 0.45
N GLY A 194 -5.29 -8.23 0.22
CA GLY A 194 -4.87 -7.18 1.14
C GLY A 194 -3.40 -6.84 0.94
N GLY A 195 -2.59 -7.03 1.98
CA GLY A 195 -1.15 -6.85 1.87
C GLY A 195 -0.42 -6.84 3.20
N VAL A 196 0.91 -6.75 3.12
CA VAL A 196 1.81 -6.61 4.27
C VAL A 196 2.37 -5.21 4.27
N VAL A 197 2.15 -4.46 5.35
CA VAL A 197 2.66 -3.10 5.55
C VAL A 197 3.84 -3.16 6.52
N PRO A 198 5.06 -2.81 6.09
CA PRO A 198 6.17 -2.58 7.00
C PRO A 198 5.89 -1.33 7.85
N VAL A 199 5.97 -1.47 9.16
CA VAL A 199 5.81 -0.36 10.12
C VAL A 199 7.01 -0.30 11.03
N GLN A 200 7.34 0.88 11.55
CA GLN A 200 8.46 1.05 12.46
C GLN A 200 7.93 1.51 13.82
N MET A 201 8.43 0.91 14.90
CA MET A 201 8.06 1.32 16.25
C MET A 201 8.62 2.72 16.53
N ALA A 202 7.74 3.67 16.76
CA ALA A 202 8.07 5.01 17.21
C ALA A 202 8.66 4.96 18.62
N ASN A 203 9.56 5.89 18.93
CA ASN A 203 10.29 6.01 20.21
C ASN A 203 11.57 5.16 20.36
N THR A 204 12.04 4.54 19.29
CA THR A 204 13.47 4.16 19.15
C THR A 204 14.24 5.17 18.30
N THR A 205 13.72 6.40 18.13
CA THR A 205 14.32 7.44 17.30
C THR A 205 15.74 7.72 17.79
N THR A 206 16.71 7.19 17.07
CA THR A 206 18.09 7.54 17.33
C THR A 206 18.27 9.03 17.04
N PRO A 207 19.20 9.72 17.73
CA PRO A 207 19.53 11.11 17.41
C PRO A 207 19.84 11.35 15.92
N ALA A 208 20.31 10.32 15.20
CA ALA A 208 20.55 10.37 13.76
C ALA A 208 19.24 10.45 12.95
N GLN A 209 18.23 9.66 13.29
CA GLN A 209 16.92 9.69 12.63
C GLN A 209 16.19 11.01 12.89
N ALA A 210 16.25 11.53 14.12
CA ALA A 210 15.69 12.84 14.45
C ALA A 210 16.34 13.97 13.63
N ARG A 211 17.67 13.92 13.48
CA ARG A 211 18.41 14.89 12.64
C ARG A 211 18.06 14.79 11.16
N ARG A 212 17.90 13.57 10.63
CA ARG A 212 17.52 13.37 9.22
C ARG A 212 16.10 13.87 8.95
N ALA A 213 15.15 13.57 9.84
CA ALA A 213 13.79 14.07 9.74
C ALA A 213 13.74 15.62 9.78
N LEU A 214 14.51 16.24 10.68
CA LEU A 214 14.64 17.69 10.74
C LEU A 214 15.27 18.27 9.46
N ALA A 215 16.35 17.67 8.95
CA ALA A 215 17.00 18.12 7.73
C ALA A 215 16.07 18.08 6.51
N MET A 216 15.26 17.02 6.39
CA MET A 216 14.28 16.90 5.30
C MET A 216 13.13 17.90 5.44
N ALA A 217 12.66 18.15 6.66
CA ALA A 217 11.65 19.17 6.90
C ALA A 217 12.14 20.57 6.51
N VAL A 218 13.39 20.91 6.87
CA VAL A 218 14.04 22.17 6.47
C VAL A 218 14.20 22.24 4.95
N LYS A 219 14.69 21.17 4.30
CA LYS A 219 14.88 21.14 2.85
C LYS A 219 13.56 21.40 2.10
N ARG A 220 12.46 20.79 2.53
CA ARG A 220 11.13 21.02 1.94
C ARG A 220 10.68 22.47 2.10
N SER A 221 10.87 23.05 3.28
CA SER A 221 10.57 24.48 3.50
C SER A 221 11.44 25.39 2.63
N GLU A 222 12.71 25.04 2.40
CA GLU A 222 13.58 25.78 1.48
C GLU A 222 13.13 25.65 0.02
N GLU A 223 12.75 24.44 -0.42
CA GLU A 223 12.22 24.20 -1.77
C GLU A 223 10.92 24.96 -2.01
N GLU A 224 10.00 24.99 -1.02
CA GLU A 224 8.79 25.81 -1.06
C GLU A 224 9.12 27.30 -1.13
N LEU A 225 10.05 27.78 -0.29
CA LEU A 225 10.51 29.17 -0.31
C LEU A 225 11.13 29.55 -1.67
N LEU A 226 11.94 28.66 -2.25
CA LEU A 226 12.55 28.85 -3.58
C LEU A 226 11.48 28.90 -4.67
N SER A 227 10.48 28.02 -4.60
CA SER A 227 9.33 28.03 -5.50
C SER A 227 8.57 29.36 -5.40
N MET A 228 8.31 29.85 -4.18
CA MET A 228 7.66 31.14 -3.95
C MET A 228 8.50 32.31 -4.49
N LYS A 229 9.82 32.29 -4.27
CA LYS A 229 10.74 33.31 -4.80
C LYS A 229 10.78 33.31 -6.33
N LYS A 230 10.77 32.14 -6.96
CA LYS A 230 10.75 32.01 -8.42
C LYS A 230 9.43 32.53 -9.01
N ARG A 231 8.30 32.24 -8.36
CA ARG A 231 7.01 32.84 -8.73
C ARG A 231 7.08 34.37 -8.62
N ALA A 232 7.56 34.88 -7.48
CA ALA A 232 7.72 36.32 -7.26
C ALA A 232 8.69 37.00 -8.24
N SER A 233 9.78 36.35 -8.65
CA SER A 233 10.70 36.89 -9.66
C SER A 233 10.10 36.85 -11.05
N SER A 234 9.36 35.80 -11.40
CA SER A 234 8.64 35.69 -12.67
C SER A 234 7.65 36.85 -12.87
N PHE A 235 7.01 37.33 -11.80
CA PHE A 235 6.16 38.52 -11.86
C PHE A 235 6.93 39.83 -12.02
N LYS A 236 8.19 39.89 -11.59
CA LYS A 236 9.03 41.09 -11.63
C LYS A 236 9.68 41.32 -13.00
N ASP A 237 9.80 40.26 -13.79
CA ASP A 237 10.35 40.28 -15.14
C ASP A 237 9.29 40.55 -16.23
N LEU A 238 8.01 40.67 -15.84
CA LEU A 238 6.92 41.05 -16.74
C LEU A 238 6.94 42.56 -17.03
N SER A 239 6.64 42.92 -18.26
CA SER A 239 6.45 44.32 -18.63
C SER A 239 5.17 44.88 -17.96
N PRO A 240 5.06 46.22 -17.79
CA PRO A 240 3.86 46.83 -17.21
C PRO A 240 2.56 46.47 -17.95
N GLU A 241 2.65 46.17 -19.25
CA GLU A 241 1.51 45.79 -20.10
C GLU A 241 1.04 44.35 -19.81
N GLU A 242 1.97 43.40 -19.63
CA GLU A 242 1.65 42.01 -19.26
C GLU A 242 1.10 41.91 -17.82
N ILE A 243 1.53 42.80 -16.93
CA ILE A 243 0.98 42.87 -15.55
C ILE A 243 -0.45 43.41 -15.57
N ASP A 244 -0.79 44.34 -16.46
CA ASP A 244 -2.15 44.88 -16.59
C ASP A 244 -3.11 43.85 -17.19
N GLU A 245 -2.67 43.06 -18.19
CA GLU A 245 -3.45 41.92 -18.71
C GLU A 245 -3.77 40.90 -17.60
N LEU A 246 -2.79 40.55 -16.76
CA LEU A 246 -3.01 39.61 -15.64
C LEU A 246 -3.94 40.17 -14.55
N ARG A 247 -4.01 41.51 -14.38
CA ARG A 247 -4.97 42.18 -13.48
C ARG A 247 -6.37 42.21 -14.09
N GLU A 248 -6.50 42.43 -15.39
CA GLU A 248 -7.79 42.36 -16.10
C GLU A 248 -8.36 40.93 -16.09
N ASP A 249 -7.50 39.93 -16.22
CA ASP A 249 -7.88 38.51 -16.18
C ASP A 249 -8.11 37.97 -14.75
N GLY A 250 -7.81 38.78 -13.72
CA GLY A 250 -8.07 38.44 -12.31
C GLY A 250 -7.10 37.40 -11.71
N GLU A 251 -5.95 37.17 -12.35
CA GLU A 251 -4.93 36.24 -11.86
C GLU A 251 -4.09 36.84 -10.71
N ILE A 252 -4.08 38.17 -10.58
CA ILE A 252 -3.41 38.94 -9.53
C ILE A 252 -4.26 40.14 -9.08
N GLU A 253 -4.24 40.48 -7.78
CA GLU A 253 -4.98 41.62 -7.17
C GLU A 253 -4.43 43.01 -7.51
#